data_AF-A0A453C605-F1
#
_entry.id   AF-A0A453C605-F1
#
_cell.length_a   1.000
_cell.length_b   1.000
_cell.length_c   1.000
_cell.angle_alpha   90.00
_cell.angle_beta   90.00
_cell.angle_gamma   90.00
#
_symmetry.space_group_name_H-M   'P 1'
#
loop_
_entity.id
_entity.type
_entity.pdbx_description
1 polymer ?
#
loop_
_entity_poly.entity_id
_entity_poly.type
_entity_poly.pdbx_seq_one_letter_code
_entity_poly.pdbx_strand_id
1 'polypeptide(L)'
;MVKCTSELQRTAKSRRIIVSHILLKIMGKRKQQLLLEKLQYRKILVSILVTSEYLKLSMTMVCTLRTWLIVLSSPKEEKGPHPNECSGGDLDGDLYFITWDEKLIPEKVDLPMDYTAARPRIMDHVVTLEEIQKYFVDYMINDSLGAISTAHLVHADRHPMKARSPECLQLAALHSMAVDFAKTGAPAEMPRSLRPKEYPDFMERWDKPTYISNGALGKLYRAAASRMQSAPAPSSLAQSSPAFDPDLEVPGFEEFLASAEECYDMYAEKLSTLMSYYGAEHEDEILTGNIRNRLLYLKKDNKRYFEMKDRIIDSVDGLHKEVQGWFTNRPKAEASRRASAWYRVTYHPEHRRPGKKQFWSFPWIVCDELLKIKESSKRCRQQVDGAAA
;
A
#
# COMPACT_ATOMS: atom_id res chain seq x y z
N MET A 1 7.38 9.22 -32.68
CA MET A 1 7.28 8.21 -31.61
C MET A 1 7.46 6.78 -32.14
N VAL A 2 6.70 6.32 -33.14
CA VAL A 2 6.69 4.90 -33.59
C VAL A 2 7.92 4.43 -34.40
N LYS A 3 8.63 5.33 -35.10
CA LYS A 3 9.84 4.95 -35.86
C LYS A 3 11.12 4.85 -35.01
N CYS A 4 11.18 5.55 -33.87
CA CYS A 4 12.35 5.52 -32.99
C CYS A 4 12.36 4.27 -32.09
N THR A 5 11.18 3.72 -31.79
CA THR A 5 11.00 2.49 -31.00
C THR A 5 11.46 1.24 -31.75
N SER A 6 11.35 1.20 -33.09
CA SER A 6 11.76 0.02 -33.88
C SER A 6 13.28 -0.08 -34.05
N GLU A 7 13.99 1.05 -34.19
CA GLU A 7 15.45 1.06 -34.25
C GLU A 7 16.08 0.77 -32.88
N LEU A 8 15.54 1.35 -31.79
CA LEU A 8 15.99 1.06 -30.43
C LEU A 8 15.72 -0.39 -30.01
N GLN A 9 14.57 -0.97 -30.38
CA GLN A 9 14.29 -2.40 -30.19
C GLN A 9 15.21 -3.29 -31.02
N ARG A 10 15.57 -2.90 -32.26
CA ARG A 10 16.55 -3.64 -33.08
C ARG A 10 17.95 -3.60 -32.46
N THR A 11 18.40 -2.46 -31.95
CA THR A 11 19.68 -2.37 -31.22
C THR A 11 19.66 -3.04 -29.84
N ALA A 12 18.52 -3.03 -29.14
CA ALA A 12 18.34 -3.72 -27.86
C ALA A 12 18.35 -5.25 -28.02
N LYS A 13 17.78 -5.77 -29.12
CA LYS A 13 17.85 -7.20 -29.48
C LYS A 13 19.28 -7.64 -29.80
N SER A 14 20.10 -6.74 -30.34
CA SER A 14 21.50 -7.00 -30.67
C SER A 14 22.46 -6.87 -29.48
N ARG A 15 22.04 -6.28 -28.35
CA ARG A 15 22.91 -6.02 -27.18
C ARG A 15 22.34 -6.45 -25.80
N ARG A 16 21.21 -7.16 -25.76
CA ARG A 16 20.54 -7.65 -24.52
C ARG A 16 20.47 -6.58 -23.41
N ILE A 17 20.06 -5.37 -23.78
CA ILE A 17 19.95 -4.22 -22.87
C ILE A 17 18.53 -4.19 -22.30
N ILE A 18 18.39 -4.13 -20.97
CA ILE A 18 17.09 -3.91 -20.32
C ILE A 18 16.75 -2.42 -20.40
N VAL A 19 15.69 -2.14 -21.15
CA VAL A 19 15.15 -0.79 -21.35
C VAL A 19 13.87 -0.71 -20.53
N SER A 20 13.95 -0.26 -19.27
CA SER A 20 12.75 0.01 -18.47
C SER A 20 12.42 1.51 -18.52
N HIS A 21 11.20 1.83 -18.96
CA HIS A 21 10.66 3.20 -18.97
C HIS A 21 10.19 3.56 -17.55
N ILE A 22 11.07 4.10 -16.71
CA ILE A 22 10.66 4.63 -15.40
C ILE A 22 10.34 6.12 -15.53
N LEU A 23 9.06 6.46 -15.45
CA LEU A 23 8.57 7.85 -15.37
C LEU A 23 8.78 8.41 -13.96
N LEU A 24 9.87 9.14 -13.76
CA LEU A 24 10.11 9.99 -12.58
C LEU A 24 9.12 11.17 -12.57
N LYS A 25 7.93 11.00 -11.99
CA LYS A 25 6.85 12.01 -12.06
C LYS A 25 6.69 12.93 -10.83
N ILE A 26 7.65 12.98 -9.89
CA ILE A 26 7.44 13.74 -8.62
C ILE A 26 8.59 14.71 -8.26
N MET A 27 9.45 15.12 -9.20
CA MET A 27 10.53 16.08 -8.86
C MET A 27 10.72 17.14 -9.94
N GLY A 28 10.84 18.41 -9.53
CA GLY A 28 11.13 19.51 -10.46
C GLY A 28 12.44 19.31 -11.21
N LYS A 29 12.47 19.66 -12.51
CA LYS A 29 13.55 19.39 -13.48
C LYS A 29 14.98 19.59 -12.95
N ARG A 30 15.24 20.65 -12.16
CA ARG A 30 16.56 20.93 -11.57
C ARG A 30 16.97 19.95 -10.47
N LYS A 31 16.03 19.50 -9.63
CA LYS A 31 16.31 18.50 -8.59
C LYS A 31 16.50 17.11 -9.19
N GLN A 32 15.80 16.79 -10.27
CA GLN A 32 16.03 15.55 -11.03
C GLN A 32 17.46 15.52 -11.57
N GLN A 33 17.90 16.56 -12.28
CA GLN A 33 19.24 16.60 -12.88
C GLN A 33 20.38 16.48 -11.85
N LEU A 34 20.24 17.15 -10.69
CA LEU A 34 21.24 17.07 -9.61
C LEU A 34 21.26 15.71 -8.89
N LEU A 35 20.11 15.05 -8.75
CA LEU A 35 20.02 13.69 -8.19
C LEU A 35 20.65 12.67 -9.15
N LEU A 36 20.42 12.87 -10.46
CA LEU A 36 20.82 11.97 -11.54
C LEU A 36 22.33 12.04 -11.84
N GLU A 37 22.96 13.22 -11.79
CA GLU A 37 24.43 13.35 -11.88
C GLU A 37 25.15 12.65 -10.71
N LYS A 38 24.55 12.65 -9.52
CA LYS A 38 25.12 11.94 -8.34
C LYS A 38 24.89 10.43 -8.35
N LEU A 39 23.93 9.94 -9.15
CA LEU A 39 23.57 8.51 -9.26
C LEU A 39 24.32 7.79 -10.39
N GLN A 40 25.08 8.52 -11.21
CA GLN A 40 25.72 8.03 -12.44
C GLN A 40 26.69 6.85 -12.24
N TYR A 41 27.09 6.54 -11.00
CA TYR A 41 28.02 5.45 -10.65
C TYR A 41 27.68 4.75 -9.32
N ARG A 42 26.39 4.52 -9.01
CA ARG A 42 26.03 3.78 -7.79
C ARG A 42 25.54 2.37 -8.08
N LYS A 43 26.00 1.43 -7.25
CA LYS A 43 25.51 0.05 -7.19
C LYS A 43 24.06 0.11 -6.74
N ILE A 44 23.17 -0.55 -7.48
CA ILE A 44 21.74 -0.60 -7.15
C ILE A 44 21.38 -2.05 -6.87
N LEU A 45 20.56 -2.24 -5.83
CA LEU A 45 19.89 -3.51 -5.58
C LEU A 45 18.52 -3.48 -6.24
N VAL A 46 18.27 -4.48 -7.08
CA VAL A 46 16.98 -4.75 -7.72
C VAL A 46 16.44 -6.06 -7.13
N SER A 47 15.19 -6.08 -6.68
CA SER A 47 14.54 -7.28 -6.15
C SER A 47 13.06 -7.33 -6.55
N ILE A 48 12.57 -8.53 -6.83
CA ILE A 48 11.14 -8.86 -6.90
C ILE A 48 10.79 -9.55 -5.58
N LEU A 49 9.78 -9.02 -4.88
CA LEU A 49 9.45 -9.23 -3.46
C LEU A 49 9.10 -10.68 -3.03
N VAL A 50 9.21 -11.67 -3.91
CA VAL A 50 8.59 -12.99 -3.73
C VAL A 50 9.61 -14.10 -3.43
N THR A 51 10.88 -13.95 -3.84
CA THR A 51 11.94 -14.91 -3.54
C THR A 51 13.14 -14.18 -2.91
N SER A 52 13.93 -14.88 -2.10
CA SER A 52 15.11 -14.33 -1.41
C SER A 52 16.27 -13.98 -2.38
N GLU A 53 15.95 -13.61 -3.61
CA GLU A 53 16.87 -13.32 -4.69
C GLU A 53 17.12 -11.82 -4.80
N TYR A 54 18.40 -11.47 -4.86
CA TYR A 54 18.89 -10.11 -4.84
C TYR A 54 19.86 -9.95 -5.98
N LEU A 55 19.55 -9.07 -6.94
CA LEU A 55 20.48 -8.81 -8.03
C LEU A 55 21.18 -7.47 -7.83
N LYS A 56 22.52 -7.53 -7.81
CA LYS A 56 23.38 -6.34 -7.71
C LYS A 56 23.78 -5.90 -9.10
N LEU A 57 23.20 -4.80 -9.56
CA LEU A 57 23.45 -4.25 -10.89
C LEU A 57 24.22 -2.94 -10.81
N SER A 58 25.01 -2.68 -11.85
CA SER A 58 25.59 -1.36 -12.11
C SER A 58 24.63 -0.59 -13.02
N MET A 59 24.10 0.54 -12.54
CA MET A 59 23.20 1.38 -13.33
C MET A 59 24.02 2.35 -14.18
N THR A 60 23.77 2.36 -15.49
CA THR A 60 24.33 3.39 -16.39
C THR A 60 23.17 4.14 -17.01
N MET A 61 22.96 5.40 -16.62
CA MET A 61 21.90 6.19 -17.23
C MET A 61 22.32 6.74 -18.59
N VAL A 62 21.52 6.43 -19.62
CA VAL A 62 21.74 6.92 -20.98
C VAL A 62 20.67 7.97 -21.30
N CYS A 63 21.11 9.19 -21.62
CA CYS A 63 20.22 10.26 -22.06
C CYS A 63 20.00 10.17 -23.56
N THR A 64 18.78 9.87 -24.00
CA THR A 64 18.39 9.98 -25.41
C THR A 64 17.21 10.92 -25.55
N LEU A 65 17.46 12.06 -26.21
CA LEU A 65 16.49 12.99 -26.79
C LEU A 65 15.17 13.18 -25.98
N ARG A 66 15.33 13.71 -24.76
CA ARG A 66 14.28 14.20 -23.84
C ARG A 66 13.52 13.17 -22.98
N THR A 67 13.92 11.90 -22.99
CA THR A 67 13.44 10.90 -22.02
C THR A 67 14.63 10.27 -21.32
N TRP A 68 14.64 10.28 -19.99
CA TRP A 68 15.66 9.60 -19.21
C TRP A 68 15.26 8.13 -19.06
N LEU A 69 16.10 7.25 -19.58
CA LEU A 69 15.89 5.82 -19.53
C LEU A 69 16.89 5.23 -18.53
N ILE A 70 16.40 4.47 -17.54
CA ILE A 70 17.29 3.71 -16.68
C ILE A 70 17.70 2.47 -17.46
N VAL A 71 18.95 2.46 -17.91
CA VAL A 71 19.57 1.31 -18.54
C VAL A 71 20.39 0.59 -17.46
N LEU A 72 19.94 -0.61 -17.12
CA LEU A 72 20.72 -1.52 -16.30
C LEU A 72 21.64 -2.29 -17.26
N SER A 73 22.95 -2.09 -17.16
CA SER A 73 23.94 -2.72 -18.04
C SER A 73 25.09 -3.30 -17.21
N SER A 74 25.40 -4.58 -17.41
CA SER A 74 26.51 -5.28 -16.75
C SER A 74 27.68 -5.52 -17.73
N PRO A 75 28.95 -5.54 -17.26
CA PRO A 75 30.07 -5.96 -18.07
C PRO A 75 30.15 -7.50 -18.13
N LYS A 76 30.15 -8.00 -19.37
CA LYS A 76 30.44 -9.39 -19.82
C LYS A 76 29.33 -10.44 -19.70
N GLU A 77 29.04 -10.94 -20.91
CA GLU A 77 28.29 -12.12 -21.34
C GLU A 77 28.54 -13.36 -20.49
N GLU A 78 27.46 -14.10 -20.12
CA GLU A 78 27.38 -15.57 -20.26
C GLU A 78 26.06 -16.19 -19.73
N LYS A 79 25.22 -15.49 -18.94
CA LYS A 79 24.02 -16.11 -18.32
C LYS A 79 22.76 -15.23 -18.45
N GLY A 80 21.76 -15.71 -19.20
CA GLY A 80 20.34 -15.28 -19.19
C GLY A 80 19.99 -13.78 -19.40
N PRO A 81 18.69 -13.43 -19.51
CA PRO A 81 18.21 -12.06 -19.33
C PRO A 81 17.98 -11.76 -17.83
N HIS A 82 18.45 -10.61 -17.31
CA HIS A 82 18.40 -10.31 -15.85
C HIS A 82 17.00 -10.28 -15.18
N PRO A 83 15.87 -10.04 -15.88
CA PRO A 83 14.54 -10.23 -15.26
C PRO A 83 14.36 -11.65 -14.72
N ASN A 84 14.91 -12.65 -15.42
CA ASN A 84 14.91 -14.03 -14.95
C ASN A 84 15.73 -14.24 -13.66
N GLU A 85 16.72 -13.38 -13.40
CA GLU A 85 17.55 -13.42 -12.19
C GLU A 85 16.89 -12.69 -11.00
N CYS A 86 15.72 -12.10 -11.21
CA CYS A 86 14.86 -11.50 -10.20
C CYS A 86 13.56 -12.31 -10.11
N SER A 87 13.60 -13.53 -9.57
CA SER A 87 12.39 -14.35 -9.40
C SER A 87 11.70 -14.79 -10.71
N GLY A 88 12.41 -14.88 -11.83
CA GLY A 88 11.79 -15.27 -13.10
C GLY A 88 10.90 -14.20 -13.73
N GLY A 89 11.02 -12.94 -13.31
CA GLY A 89 10.20 -11.83 -13.80
C GLY A 89 10.41 -11.52 -15.28
N ASP A 90 9.48 -10.77 -15.85
CA ASP A 90 9.57 -10.27 -17.22
C ASP A 90 9.39 -8.74 -17.28
N LEU A 91 9.13 -8.19 -18.48
CA LEU A 91 8.96 -6.76 -18.70
C LEU A 91 7.53 -6.42 -19.18
N ASP A 92 6.55 -7.27 -18.86
CA ASP A 92 5.14 -7.09 -19.26
C ASP A 92 4.34 -6.20 -18.29
N GLY A 93 4.90 -5.95 -17.10
CA GLY A 93 4.26 -5.16 -16.05
C GLY A 93 4.92 -5.25 -14.67
N ASP A 94 5.97 -6.07 -14.52
CA ASP A 94 6.63 -6.29 -13.24
C ASP A 94 7.19 -5.03 -12.59
N LEU A 95 6.89 -4.87 -11.30
CA LEU A 95 7.39 -3.81 -10.46
C LEU A 95 8.64 -4.27 -9.71
N TYR A 96 9.71 -3.51 -9.85
CA TYR A 96 11.00 -3.79 -9.23
C TYR A 96 11.24 -2.87 -8.04
N PHE A 97 11.64 -3.44 -6.91
CA PHE A 97 12.14 -2.65 -5.79
C PHE A 97 13.57 -2.20 -6.09
N ILE A 98 13.81 -0.89 -6.05
CA ILE A 98 15.10 -0.26 -6.33
C ILE A 98 15.55 0.49 -5.08
N THR A 99 16.73 0.15 -4.56
CA THR A 99 17.36 0.90 -3.45
C THR A 99 18.82 1.25 -3.76
N TRP A 100 19.20 2.45 -3.31
CA TRP A 100 20.56 3.00 -3.34
C TRP A 100 21.14 3.23 -1.94
N ASP A 101 20.41 2.80 -0.89
CA ASP A 101 20.92 2.85 0.48
C ASP A 101 21.95 1.73 0.68
N GLU A 102 23.20 2.11 0.91
CA GLU A 102 24.32 1.19 1.11
C GLU A 102 24.09 0.22 2.28
N LYS A 103 23.28 0.60 3.27
CA LYS A 103 22.94 -0.27 4.41
C LYS A 103 21.96 -1.38 4.04
N LEU A 104 21.20 -1.21 2.97
CA LEU A 104 20.23 -2.18 2.45
C LEU A 104 20.81 -3.05 1.33
N ILE A 105 21.97 -2.69 0.79
CA ILE A 105 22.65 -3.47 -0.24
C ILE A 105 23.41 -4.62 0.44
N PRO A 106 23.08 -5.89 0.14
CA PRO A 106 23.77 -7.02 0.74
C PRO A 106 25.24 -7.09 0.30
N GLU A 107 26.09 -7.50 1.23
CA GLU A 107 27.52 -7.73 0.98
C GLU A 107 27.75 -8.96 0.09
N LYS A 108 26.92 -9.98 0.26
CA LYS A 108 26.97 -11.25 -0.49
C LYS A 108 25.73 -11.41 -1.36
N VAL A 109 25.95 -11.82 -2.60
CA VAL A 109 24.92 -12.12 -3.60
C VAL A 109 25.02 -13.60 -3.94
N ASP A 110 23.92 -14.32 -3.90
CA ASP A 110 23.85 -15.72 -4.31
C ASP A 110 23.59 -15.82 -5.83
N LEU A 111 23.89 -16.98 -6.40
CA LEU A 111 23.56 -17.23 -7.80
C LEU A 111 22.04 -17.31 -7.98
N PRO A 112 21.50 -16.79 -9.11
CA PRO A 112 20.07 -16.88 -9.39
C PRO A 112 19.64 -18.34 -9.55
N MET A 113 18.39 -18.64 -9.17
CA MET A 113 17.80 -19.94 -9.42
C MET A 113 17.62 -20.19 -10.92
N ASP A 114 17.67 -21.45 -11.33
CA ASP A 114 17.36 -21.85 -12.69
C ASP A 114 15.84 -21.88 -12.88
N TYR A 115 15.31 -20.85 -13.54
CA TYR A 115 13.91 -20.69 -13.90
C TYR A 115 13.56 -21.34 -15.24
N THR A 116 14.27 -22.39 -15.66
CA THR A 116 13.92 -23.13 -16.87
C THR A 116 12.49 -23.66 -16.76
N ALA A 117 11.59 -23.08 -17.56
CA ALA A 117 10.16 -23.39 -17.52
C ALA A 117 9.91 -24.89 -17.72
N ALA A 118 9.04 -25.46 -16.88
CA ALA A 118 8.55 -26.81 -17.09
C ALA A 118 7.82 -26.89 -18.44
N ARG A 119 7.96 -28.03 -19.14
CA ARG A 119 7.29 -28.22 -20.43
C ARG A 119 5.78 -28.07 -20.23
N PRO A 120 5.11 -27.14 -20.95
CA PRO A 120 3.67 -27.00 -20.84
C PRO A 120 3.00 -28.30 -21.26
N ARG A 121 1.85 -28.61 -20.65
CA ARG A 121 1.04 -29.75 -21.06
C ARG A 121 0.44 -29.47 -22.44
N ILE A 122 1.04 -30.03 -23.47
CA ILE A 122 0.52 -29.96 -24.84
C ILE A 122 -0.52 -31.07 -25.00
N MET A 123 -1.75 -30.70 -25.36
CA MET A 123 -2.81 -31.64 -25.69
C MET A 123 -2.80 -31.89 -27.20
N ASP A 124 -3.00 -33.13 -27.60
CA ASP A 124 -2.96 -33.60 -28.99
C ASP A 124 -4.32 -33.44 -29.72
N HIS A 125 -5.29 -32.81 -29.08
CA HIS A 125 -6.66 -32.64 -29.55
C HIS A 125 -7.21 -31.24 -29.25
N VAL A 126 -8.37 -30.94 -29.83
CA VAL A 126 -9.11 -29.69 -29.56
C VAL A 126 -9.68 -29.76 -28.15
N VAL A 127 -9.30 -28.80 -27.32
CA VAL A 127 -9.75 -28.68 -25.92
C VAL A 127 -11.27 -28.55 -25.84
N THR A 128 -11.93 -29.41 -25.06
CA THR A 128 -13.39 -29.34 -24.87
C THR A 128 -13.77 -28.46 -23.67
N LEU A 129 -15.04 -28.06 -23.58
CA LEU A 129 -15.53 -27.25 -22.46
C LEU A 129 -15.45 -28.01 -21.13
N GLU A 130 -15.69 -29.32 -21.16
CA GLU A 130 -15.62 -30.20 -19.99
C GLU A 130 -14.19 -30.27 -19.42
N GLU A 131 -13.18 -30.25 -20.28
CA GLU A 131 -11.77 -30.21 -19.86
C GLU A 131 -11.40 -28.89 -19.22
N ILE A 132 -11.94 -27.78 -19.71
CA ILE A 132 -11.77 -26.45 -19.08
C ILE A 132 -12.41 -26.45 -17.70
N GLN A 133 -13.63 -26.99 -17.56
CA GLN A 133 -14.31 -27.10 -16.26
C GLN A 133 -13.52 -27.97 -15.28
N LYS A 134 -13.04 -29.13 -15.75
CA LYS A 134 -12.20 -30.02 -14.95
C LYS A 134 -10.92 -29.32 -14.51
N TYR A 135 -10.24 -28.62 -15.42
CA TYR A 135 -9.03 -27.86 -15.13
C TYR A 135 -9.28 -26.78 -14.06
N PHE A 136 -10.42 -26.08 -14.14
CA PHE A 136 -10.77 -25.07 -13.15
C PHE A 136 -10.94 -25.67 -11.74
N VAL A 137 -11.62 -26.82 -11.64
CA VAL A 137 -11.77 -27.55 -10.37
C VAL A 137 -10.42 -28.06 -9.87
N ASP A 138 -9.60 -28.66 -10.75
CA ASP A 138 -8.27 -29.16 -10.42
C ASP A 138 -7.36 -28.01 -9.95
N TYR A 139 -7.46 -26.82 -10.55
CA TYR A 139 -6.73 -25.63 -10.14
C TYR A 139 -7.13 -25.18 -8.73
N MET A 140 -8.43 -25.09 -8.44
CA MET A 140 -8.94 -24.70 -7.12
C MET A 140 -8.52 -25.66 -6.00
N ILE A 141 -8.44 -26.96 -6.29
CA ILE A 141 -8.06 -27.99 -5.31
C ILE A 141 -6.54 -27.96 -5.05
N ASN A 142 -5.75 -27.73 -6.09
CA ASN A 142 -4.29 -27.88 -6.05
C ASN A 142 -3.53 -26.55 -5.92
N ASP A 143 -4.19 -25.42 -5.72
CA ASP A 143 -3.53 -24.15 -5.43
C ASP A 143 -2.81 -24.20 -4.06
N SER A 144 -1.52 -24.50 -4.12
CA SER A 144 -0.64 -24.66 -2.97
C SER A 144 0.29 -23.46 -2.76
N LEU A 145 0.17 -22.40 -3.57
CA LEU A 145 1.11 -21.27 -3.59
C LEU A 145 1.26 -20.60 -2.22
N GLY A 146 0.12 -20.26 -1.59
CA GLY A 146 0.11 -19.63 -0.26
C GLY A 146 0.67 -20.53 0.84
N ALA A 147 0.44 -21.84 0.74
CA ALA A 147 0.95 -22.82 1.69
C ALA A 147 2.47 -22.99 1.57
N ILE A 148 3.01 -23.05 0.35
CA ILE A 148 4.44 -23.13 0.07
C ILE A 148 5.15 -21.85 0.55
N SER A 149 4.59 -20.67 0.25
CA SER A 149 5.13 -19.38 0.70
C SER A 149 5.19 -19.29 2.22
N THR A 150 4.11 -19.70 2.91
CA THR A 150 4.09 -19.76 4.38
C THR A 150 5.15 -20.72 4.91
N ALA A 151 5.28 -21.91 4.32
CA ALA A 151 6.29 -22.88 4.73
C ALA A 151 7.71 -22.34 4.56
N HIS A 152 8.00 -21.70 3.43
CA HIS A 152 9.30 -21.09 3.16
C HIS A 152 9.67 -20.07 4.23
N LEU A 153 8.73 -19.19 4.60
CA LEU A 153 8.94 -18.18 5.63
C LEU A 153 9.21 -18.80 7.02
N VAL A 154 8.51 -19.88 7.38
CA VAL A 154 8.74 -20.58 8.66
C VAL A 154 10.11 -21.27 8.70
N HIS A 155 10.48 -21.98 7.63
CA HIS A 155 11.79 -22.66 7.54
C HIS A 155 12.93 -21.66 7.52
N ALA A 156 12.78 -20.56 6.78
CA ALA A 156 13.77 -19.49 6.72
C ALA A 156 13.95 -18.81 8.08
N ASP A 157 12.91 -18.70 8.91
CA ASP A 157 13.09 -18.15 10.26
C ASP A 157 13.84 -19.11 11.19
N ARG A 158 13.49 -20.40 11.15
CA ARG A 158 13.99 -21.45 12.05
C ARG A 158 15.42 -21.88 11.74
N HIS A 159 15.79 -21.99 10.46
CA HIS A 159 17.08 -22.54 10.07
C HIS A 159 18.22 -21.53 10.28
N PRO A 160 19.40 -21.92 10.80
CA PRO A 160 20.55 -21.03 10.97
C PRO A 160 21.02 -20.38 9.66
N MET A 161 20.97 -21.13 8.56
CA MET A 161 21.30 -20.65 7.20
C MET A 161 20.19 -19.79 6.54
N LYS A 162 19.07 -19.57 7.23
CA LYS A 162 17.92 -18.81 6.73
C LYS A 162 17.43 -19.34 5.38
N ALA A 163 17.12 -18.46 4.43
CA ALA A 163 16.64 -18.84 3.09
C ALA A 163 17.63 -19.67 2.26
N ARG A 164 18.90 -19.80 2.67
CA ARG A 164 19.89 -20.67 2.02
C ARG A 164 19.81 -22.13 2.47
N SER A 165 18.86 -22.50 3.33
CA SER A 165 18.70 -23.89 3.73
C SER A 165 18.25 -24.75 2.54
N PRO A 166 18.61 -26.04 2.50
CA PRO A 166 18.18 -26.94 1.43
C PRO A 166 16.65 -27.04 1.34
N GLU A 167 15.96 -26.99 2.48
CA GLU A 167 14.49 -26.97 2.55
C GLU A 167 13.91 -25.70 1.92
N CYS A 168 14.50 -24.53 2.21
CA CYS A 168 14.08 -23.26 1.61
C CYS A 168 14.33 -23.24 0.10
N LEU A 169 15.47 -23.74 -0.38
CA LEU A 169 15.75 -23.85 -1.81
C LEU A 169 14.75 -24.78 -2.52
N GLN A 170 14.41 -25.91 -1.89
CA GLN A 170 13.38 -26.81 -2.41
C GLN A 170 11.99 -26.15 -2.44
N LEU A 171 11.64 -25.41 -1.39
CA LEU A 171 10.38 -24.67 -1.32
C LEU A 171 10.33 -23.52 -2.34
N ALA A 172 11.44 -22.86 -2.62
CA ALA A 172 11.53 -21.82 -3.64
C ALA A 172 11.35 -22.41 -5.06
N ALA A 173 11.91 -23.58 -5.34
CA ALA A 173 11.65 -24.30 -6.60
C ALA A 173 10.16 -24.69 -6.74
N LEU A 174 9.56 -25.23 -5.67
CA LEU A 174 8.12 -25.53 -5.63
C LEU A 174 7.26 -24.27 -5.79
N HIS A 175 7.69 -23.14 -5.22
CA HIS A 175 7.00 -21.86 -5.35
C HIS A 175 7.01 -21.38 -6.80
N SER A 176 8.14 -21.51 -7.50
CA SER A 176 8.22 -21.21 -8.94
C SER A 176 7.24 -22.07 -9.74
N MET A 177 7.21 -23.38 -9.47
CA MET A 177 6.26 -24.28 -10.13
C MET A 177 4.80 -23.91 -9.85
N ALA A 178 4.49 -23.50 -8.61
CA ALA A 178 3.15 -23.11 -8.21
C ALA A 178 2.67 -21.83 -8.91
N VAL A 179 3.55 -20.85 -9.14
CA VAL A 179 3.23 -19.63 -9.91
C VAL A 179 2.91 -19.99 -11.36
N ASP A 180 3.69 -20.89 -11.95
CA ASP A 180 3.49 -21.36 -13.32
C ASP A 180 2.38 -22.41 -13.45
N PHE A 181 1.73 -22.82 -12.36
CA PHE A 181 0.68 -23.84 -12.39
C PHE A 181 -0.47 -23.42 -13.31
N ALA A 182 -0.89 -22.16 -13.25
CA ALA A 182 -1.95 -21.63 -14.11
C ALA A 182 -1.62 -21.73 -15.61
N LYS A 183 -0.33 -21.70 -15.97
CA LYS A 183 0.17 -21.74 -17.36
C LYS A 183 0.49 -23.16 -17.83
N THR A 184 1.05 -23.97 -16.94
CA THR A 184 1.60 -25.31 -17.27
C THR A 184 0.61 -26.44 -17.00
N GLY A 185 -0.35 -26.20 -16.09
CA GLY A 185 -1.27 -27.21 -15.59
C GLY A 185 -0.64 -28.30 -14.73
N ALA A 186 0.60 -28.12 -14.29
CA ALA A 186 1.32 -29.05 -13.41
C ALA A 186 1.26 -28.57 -11.94
N PRO A 187 0.58 -29.29 -11.03
CA PRO A 187 0.45 -28.85 -9.65
C PRO A 187 1.79 -28.99 -8.89
N ALA A 188 2.09 -28.01 -8.04
CA ALA A 188 3.23 -28.08 -7.14
C ALA A 188 2.84 -28.83 -5.85
N GLU A 189 3.28 -30.08 -5.73
CA GLU A 189 3.01 -30.89 -4.54
C GLU A 189 4.10 -30.71 -3.48
N MET A 190 3.74 -30.04 -2.37
CA MET A 190 4.66 -29.87 -1.24
C MET A 190 4.77 -31.17 -0.41
N PRO A 191 5.98 -31.76 -0.28
CA PRO A 191 6.21 -32.93 0.57
C PRO A 191 5.78 -32.71 2.02
N ARG A 192 5.31 -33.78 2.67
CA ARG A 192 4.85 -33.71 4.08
C ARG A 192 5.97 -33.30 5.05
N SER A 193 7.22 -33.60 4.74
CA SER A 193 8.39 -33.20 5.53
C SER A 193 8.61 -31.69 5.56
N LEU A 194 8.24 -30.98 4.48
CA LEU A 194 8.39 -29.52 4.39
C LEU A 194 7.22 -28.77 5.02
N ARG A 195 6.16 -29.45 5.47
CA ARG A 195 5.01 -28.81 6.12
C ARG A 195 5.36 -28.39 7.55
N PRO A 196 5.29 -27.09 7.90
CA PRO A 196 5.58 -26.64 9.24
C PRO A 196 4.58 -27.19 10.27
N LYS A 197 5.11 -27.68 11.38
CA LYS A 197 4.32 -28.12 12.54
C LYS A 197 4.08 -26.99 13.53
N GLU A 198 5.06 -26.10 13.68
CA GLU A 198 5.07 -24.95 14.59
C GLU A 198 5.31 -23.67 13.79
N TYR A 199 4.72 -22.56 14.23
CA TYR A 199 4.76 -21.27 13.52
C TYR A 199 5.42 -20.18 14.39
N PRO A 200 6.13 -19.22 13.80
CA PRO A 200 6.71 -18.12 14.56
C PRO A 200 5.62 -17.20 15.13
N ASP A 201 5.92 -16.58 16.26
CA ASP A 201 5.02 -15.71 17.02
C ASP A 201 4.44 -14.55 16.20
N PHE A 202 5.22 -13.99 15.28
CA PHE A 202 4.77 -12.89 14.41
C PHE A 202 3.70 -13.28 13.38
N MET A 203 3.43 -14.56 13.17
CA MET A 203 2.37 -15.02 12.25
C MET A 203 0.99 -15.10 12.91
N GLU A 204 0.88 -14.95 14.23
CA GLU A 204 -0.39 -14.93 14.97
C GLU A 204 -1.30 -16.15 14.72
N ARG A 205 -0.71 -17.33 14.47
CA ARG A 205 -1.45 -18.59 14.26
C ARG A 205 -1.92 -19.16 15.60
N TRP A 206 -3.05 -18.69 16.10
CA TRP A 206 -3.63 -19.10 17.39
C TRP A 206 -4.13 -20.56 17.43
N ASP A 207 -4.38 -21.16 16.27
CA ASP A 207 -4.85 -22.54 16.13
C ASP A 207 -3.71 -23.58 16.08
N LYS A 208 -2.45 -23.11 16.03
CA LYS A 208 -1.24 -23.94 15.89
C LYS A 208 -0.26 -23.66 17.02
N PRO A 209 0.63 -24.61 17.33
CA PRO A 209 1.72 -24.35 18.26
C PRO A 209 2.64 -23.27 17.69
N THR A 210 3.08 -22.35 18.56
CA THR A 210 3.91 -21.20 18.19
C THR A 210 5.25 -21.18 18.93
N TYR A 211 6.26 -20.56 18.33
CA TYR A 211 7.58 -20.34 18.93
C TYR A 211 8.01 -18.87 18.81
N ILE A 212 8.87 -18.41 19.72
CA ILE A 212 9.39 -17.04 19.70
C ILE A 212 10.47 -16.93 18.62
N SER A 213 10.23 -16.13 17.58
CA SER A 213 11.21 -15.90 16.52
C SER A 213 12.34 -15.00 17.02
N ASN A 214 13.59 -15.45 16.85
CA ASN A 214 14.78 -14.65 17.16
C ASN A 214 15.24 -13.79 15.95
N GLY A 215 14.56 -13.90 14.81
CA GLY A 215 14.85 -13.15 13.59
C GLY A 215 14.47 -11.67 13.67
N ALA A 216 14.82 -10.93 12.63
CA ALA A 216 14.47 -9.51 12.51
C ALA A 216 12.95 -9.29 12.55
N LEU A 217 12.19 -10.16 11.87
CA LEU A 217 10.72 -10.10 11.83
C LEU A 217 10.10 -10.26 13.22
N GLY A 218 10.51 -11.29 13.98
CA GLY A 218 10.02 -11.49 15.36
C GLY A 218 10.36 -10.33 16.30
N LYS A 219 11.58 -9.78 16.20
CA LYS A 219 11.98 -8.61 17.00
C LYS A 219 11.17 -7.37 16.66
N LEU A 220 10.97 -7.08 15.37
CA LEU A 220 10.17 -5.96 14.89
C LEU A 220 8.70 -6.10 15.30
N TYR A 221 8.13 -7.30 15.14
CA TYR A 221 6.77 -7.61 15.55
C TYR A 221 6.57 -7.37 17.04
N ARG A 222 7.43 -7.93 17.91
CA ARG A 222 7.31 -7.74 19.36
C ARG A 222 7.52 -6.29 19.77
N ALA A 223 8.43 -5.56 19.12
CA ALA A 223 8.63 -4.13 19.38
C ALA A 223 7.43 -3.26 18.94
N ALA A 224 6.77 -3.63 17.84
CA ALA A 224 5.55 -2.97 17.39
C ALA A 224 4.36 -3.32 18.31
N ALA A 225 4.18 -4.60 18.63
CA ALA A 225 3.13 -5.08 19.51
C ALA A 225 3.25 -4.48 20.93
N SER A 226 4.47 -4.41 21.47
CA SER A 226 4.69 -3.77 22.77
C SER A 226 4.34 -2.29 22.75
N ARG A 227 4.69 -1.55 21.69
CA ARG A 227 4.29 -0.15 21.51
C ARG A 227 2.79 0.03 21.38
N MET A 228 2.09 -0.89 20.72
CA MET A 228 0.63 -0.83 20.62
C MET A 228 -0.05 -1.10 21.97
N GLN A 229 0.53 -1.95 22.82
CA GLN A 229 0.01 -2.26 24.16
C GLN A 229 0.41 -1.22 25.21
N SER A 230 1.60 -0.63 25.06
CA SER A 230 2.16 0.37 25.98
C SER A 230 1.87 1.80 25.55
N ALA A 231 1.29 2.02 24.36
CA ALA A 231 0.74 3.31 24.03
C ALA A 231 -0.33 3.60 25.09
N PRO A 232 -0.13 4.57 25.99
CA PRO A 232 -1.23 4.98 26.84
C PRO A 232 -2.37 5.31 25.87
N ALA A 233 -3.57 4.77 26.13
CA ALA A 233 -4.79 5.33 25.56
C ALA A 233 -4.61 6.84 25.69
N PRO A 234 -4.55 7.58 24.56
CA PRO A 234 -3.89 8.88 24.48
C PRO A 234 -4.22 9.59 25.76
N SER A 235 -3.21 9.69 26.63
CA SER A 235 -3.46 10.18 27.97
C SER A 235 -4.19 11.49 27.77
N SER A 236 -5.03 11.82 28.72
CA SER A 236 -5.62 13.13 28.93
C SER A 236 -4.58 14.27 29.02
N LEU A 237 -3.48 14.26 28.23
CA LEU A 237 -3.09 15.40 27.41
C LEU A 237 -4.38 16.04 26.99
N ALA A 238 -4.65 17.17 27.63
CA ALA A 238 -5.90 17.89 27.60
C ALA A 238 -6.56 17.74 26.24
N GLN A 239 -7.88 17.60 26.20
CA GLN A 239 -8.65 17.99 25.03
C GLN A 239 -8.23 19.43 24.70
N SER A 240 -7.12 19.59 23.98
CA SER A 240 -6.67 20.83 23.39
C SER A 240 -7.76 21.04 22.39
N SER A 241 -8.74 21.85 22.81
CA SER A 241 -9.81 22.32 21.96
C SER A 241 -9.13 22.68 20.65
N PRO A 242 -9.49 22.03 19.53
CA PRO A 242 -8.78 22.26 18.30
C PRO A 242 -8.75 23.75 18.03
N ALA A 243 -7.56 24.27 17.70
CA ALA A 243 -7.39 25.69 17.50
C ALA A 243 -8.31 26.14 16.37
N PHE A 244 -9.19 27.09 16.68
CA PHE A 244 -10.05 27.73 15.69
C PHE A 244 -9.18 28.52 14.72
N ASP A 245 -9.38 28.30 13.41
CA ASP A 245 -8.67 29.00 12.35
C ASP A 245 -9.58 30.10 11.76
N PRO A 246 -9.35 31.38 12.10
CA PRO A 246 -10.18 32.47 11.59
C PRO A 246 -10.09 32.64 10.06
N ASP A 247 -9.04 32.10 9.42
CA ASP A 247 -8.86 32.24 7.96
C ASP A 247 -9.88 31.45 7.15
N LEU A 248 -10.61 30.54 7.81
CA LEU A 248 -11.68 29.73 7.23
C LEU A 248 -13.06 30.41 7.34
N GLU A 249 -13.13 31.62 7.90
CA GLU A 249 -14.36 32.43 7.94
C GLU A 249 -14.51 33.31 6.69
N VAL A 250 -15.71 33.32 6.11
CA VAL A 250 -16.06 34.15 4.94
C VAL A 250 -17.25 35.03 5.27
N PRO A 251 -17.21 36.36 5.04
CA PRO A 251 -18.32 37.26 5.34
C PRO A 251 -19.66 36.78 4.75
N GLY A 252 -20.74 36.87 5.54
CA GLY A 252 -22.08 36.39 5.15
C GLY A 252 -22.28 34.90 5.41
N PHE A 253 -21.43 34.27 6.22
CA PHE A 253 -21.64 32.89 6.70
C PHE A 253 -22.75 32.83 7.77
N GLU A 254 -23.03 33.94 8.44
CA GLU A 254 -23.97 34.07 9.55
C GLU A 254 -25.40 33.67 9.14
N GLU A 255 -25.77 33.96 7.89
CA GLU A 255 -27.06 33.59 7.29
C GLU A 255 -27.30 32.08 7.24
N PHE A 256 -26.22 31.29 7.25
CA PHE A 256 -26.27 29.83 7.09
C PHE A 256 -26.02 29.06 8.38
N LEU A 257 -25.83 29.75 9.53
CA LEU A 257 -25.54 29.09 10.81
C LEU A 257 -26.64 28.13 11.24
N ALA A 258 -27.90 28.55 11.20
CA ALA A 258 -29.03 27.70 11.60
C ALA A 258 -29.12 26.41 10.75
N SER A 259 -28.93 26.53 9.44
CA SER A 259 -28.93 25.37 8.54
C SER A 259 -27.70 24.48 8.74
N ALA A 260 -26.54 25.07 9.07
CA ALA A 260 -25.33 24.33 9.38
C ALA A 260 -25.46 23.53 10.68
N GLU A 261 -26.11 24.10 11.71
CA GLU A 261 -26.41 23.40 12.97
C GLU A 261 -27.33 22.19 12.77
N GLU A 262 -28.37 22.33 11.95
CA GLU A 262 -29.27 21.22 11.61
C GLU A 262 -28.51 20.10 10.87
N CYS A 263 -27.68 20.44 9.88
CA CYS A 263 -26.86 19.46 9.16
C CYS A 263 -25.85 18.77 10.08
N TYR A 264 -25.24 19.51 11.00
CA TYR A 264 -24.31 18.97 11.99
C TYR A 264 -25.03 18.00 12.94
N ASP A 265 -26.22 18.35 13.43
CA ASP A 265 -26.99 17.50 14.34
C ASP A 265 -27.42 16.19 13.66
N MET A 266 -27.89 16.27 12.41
CA MET A 266 -28.19 15.08 11.61
C MET A 266 -26.97 14.19 11.36
N TYR A 267 -25.82 14.80 11.06
CA TYR A 267 -24.56 14.07 10.89
C TYR A 267 -24.14 13.38 12.19
N ALA A 268 -24.16 14.11 13.30
CA ALA A 268 -23.77 13.63 14.62
C ALA A 268 -24.63 12.45 15.08
N GLU A 269 -25.95 12.50 14.83
CA GLU A 269 -26.87 11.40 15.12
C GLU A 269 -26.52 10.17 14.28
N LYS A 270 -26.41 10.30 12.95
CA LYS A 270 -26.10 9.19 12.04
C LYS A 270 -24.74 8.55 12.35
N LEU A 271 -23.72 9.37 12.61
CA LEU A 271 -22.39 8.87 12.97
C LEU A 271 -22.43 8.15 14.33
N SER A 272 -23.19 8.67 15.31
CA SER A 272 -23.39 8.01 16.60
C SER A 272 -24.09 6.66 16.46
N THR A 273 -25.06 6.53 15.56
CA THR A 273 -25.70 5.25 15.23
C THR A 273 -24.70 4.26 14.65
N LEU A 274 -23.87 4.68 13.69
CA LEU A 274 -22.81 3.82 13.11
C LEU A 274 -21.79 3.40 14.18
N MET A 275 -21.35 4.32 15.02
CA MET A 275 -20.44 4.03 16.12
C MET A 275 -21.03 2.99 17.08
N SER A 276 -22.31 3.14 17.43
CA SER A 276 -23.00 2.20 18.31
C SER A 276 -23.17 0.82 17.67
N TYR A 277 -23.47 0.77 16.37
CA TYR A 277 -23.61 -0.48 15.61
C TYR A 277 -22.31 -1.28 15.53
N TYR A 278 -21.18 -0.61 15.30
CA TYR A 278 -19.86 -1.26 15.20
C TYR A 278 -19.11 -1.36 16.53
N GLY A 279 -19.61 -0.74 17.61
CA GLY A 279 -18.95 -0.70 18.92
C GLY A 279 -17.71 0.21 18.95
N ALA A 280 -17.70 1.28 18.16
CA ALA A 280 -16.64 2.31 18.20
C ALA A 280 -16.91 3.31 19.34
N GLU A 281 -15.90 3.56 20.16
CA GLU A 281 -16.01 4.50 21.29
C GLU A 281 -15.63 5.92 20.86
N HIS A 282 -14.66 6.03 19.96
CA HIS A 282 -14.09 7.29 19.49
C HIS A 282 -14.30 7.51 17.98
N GLU A 283 -14.35 8.78 17.58
CA GLU A 283 -14.54 9.18 16.19
C GLU A 283 -13.39 8.69 15.28
N ASP A 284 -12.14 8.66 15.76
CA ASP A 284 -11.01 8.15 14.98
C ASP A 284 -11.13 6.65 14.66
N GLU A 285 -11.75 5.87 15.54
CA GLU A 285 -11.93 4.43 15.32
C GLU A 285 -12.90 4.15 14.17
N ILE A 286 -14.02 4.87 14.12
CA ILE A 286 -15.03 4.67 13.08
C ILE A 286 -14.53 5.22 11.74
N LEU A 287 -13.88 6.38 11.72
CA LEU A 287 -13.36 6.99 10.50
C LEU A 287 -12.23 6.19 9.85
N THR A 288 -11.41 5.51 10.66
CA THR A 288 -10.29 4.69 10.14
C THR A 288 -10.63 3.20 10.00
N GLY A 289 -11.78 2.79 10.54
CA GLY A 289 -12.17 1.38 10.71
C GLY A 289 -11.30 0.60 11.71
N ASN A 290 -10.40 1.27 12.43
CA ASN A 290 -9.49 0.62 13.38
C ASN A 290 -10.08 0.66 14.80
N ILE A 291 -10.98 -0.27 15.11
CA ILE A 291 -11.55 -0.41 16.46
C ILE A 291 -10.48 -0.88 17.45
N ARG A 292 -10.26 -0.15 18.55
CA ARG A 292 -9.29 -0.52 19.60
C ARG A 292 -9.81 -1.70 20.43
N ASN A 293 -11.07 -1.63 20.84
CA ASN A 293 -11.70 -2.69 21.63
C ASN A 293 -12.23 -3.83 20.74
N ARG A 294 -11.31 -4.59 20.13
CA ARG A 294 -11.67 -5.68 19.21
C ARG A 294 -12.35 -6.82 19.96
N LEU A 295 -13.53 -7.24 19.50
CA LEU A 295 -14.18 -8.46 19.99
C LEU A 295 -13.24 -9.66 19.83
N LEU A 296 -13.23 -10.58 20.80
CA LEU A 296 -12.29 -11.70 20.89
C LEU A 296 -12.23 -12.59 19.64
N TYR A 297 -13.33 -12.72 18.89
CA TYR A 297 -13.36 -13.52 17.67
C TYR A 297 -12.78 -12.79 16.44
N LEU A 298 -12.83 -11.46 16.40
CA LEU A 298 -12.18 -10.63 15.38
C LEU A 298 -10.67 -10.54 15.58
N LYS A 299 -10.19 -10.78 16.80
CA LYS A 299 -8.75 -10.94 17.08
C LYS A 299 -8.18 -12.25 16.49
N LYS A 300 -9.04 -13.23 16.22
CA LYS A 300 -8.65 -14.56 15.73
C LYS A 300 -8.72 -14.67 14.21
N ASP A 301 -9.70 -14.03 13.59
CA ASP A 301 -9.88 -14.09 12.14
C ASP A 301 -9.54 -12.75 11.50
N ASN A 302 -8.28 -12.60 11.09
CA ASN A 302 -7.80 -11.40 10.40
C ASN A 302 -8.60 -11.13 9.12
N LYS A 303 -9.05 -12.15 8.39
CA LYS A 303 -9.86 -11.96 7.18
C LYS A 303 -11.20 -11.30 7.51
N ARG A 304 -11.92 -11.84 8.50
CA ARG A 304 -13.19 -11.24 8.96
C ARG A 304 -12.99 -9.85 9.55
N TYR A 305 -11.85 -9.59 10.17
CA TYR A 305 -11.52 -8.25 10.66
C TYR A 305 -11.36 -7.26 9.50
N PHE A 306 -10.61 -7.62 8.45
CA PHE A 306 -10.52 -6.78 7.25
C PHE A 306 -11.87 -6.60 6.57
N GLU A 307 -12.69 -7.64 6.42
CA GLU A 307 -14.05 -7.52 5.88
C GLU A 307 -14.97 -6.64 6.74
N MET A 308 -14.81 -6.66 8.07
CA MET A 308 -15.54 -5.75 8.95
C MET A 308 -15.04 -4.32 8.80
N LYS A 309 -13.72 -4.13 8.74
CA LYS A 309 -13.09 -2.83 8.55
C LYS A 309 -13.55 -2.20 7.23
N ASP A 310 -13.56 -2.96 6.14
CA ASP A 310 -14.01 -2.49 4.83
C ASP A 310 -15.49 -2.08 4.89
N ARG A 311 -16.35 -2.87 5.55
CA ARG A 311 -17.75 -2.50 5.78
C ARG A 311 -17.94 -1.22 6.61
N ILE A 312 -17.08 -1.00 7.61
CA ILE A 312 -17.08 0.25 8.39
C ILE A 312 -16.74 1.42 7.47
N ILE A 313 -15.64 1.31 6.70
CA ILE A 313 -15.20 2.34 5.77
C ILE A 313 -16.30 2.65 4.74
N ASP A 314 -16.88 1.62 4.13
CA ASP A 314 -17.97 1.78 3.16
C ASP A 314 -19.21 2.48 3.75
N SER A 315 -19.56 2.17 5.01
CA SER A 315 -20.70 2.80 5.68
C SER A 315 -20.44 4.28 5.99
N VAL A 316 -19.23 4.60 6.45
CA VAL A 316 -18.80 5.98 6.70
C VAL A 316 -18.72 6.77 5.40
N ASP A 317 -18.19 6.18 4.33
CA ASP A 317 -18.15 6.80 3.00
C ASP A 317 -19.55 7.01 2.44
N GLY A 318 -20.49 6.08 2.69
CA GLY A 318 -21.90 6.24 2.38
C GLY A 318 -22.51 7.45 3.08
N LEU A 319 -22.25 7.60 4.38
CA LEU A 319 -22.68 8.77 5.16
C LEU A 319 -22.04 10.07 4.63
N HIS A 320 -20.74 10.07 4.36
CA HIS A 320 -20.05 11.24 3.81
C HIS A 320 -20.62 11.66 2.45
N LYS A 321 -20.93 10.72 1.56
CA LYS A 321 -21.60 11.01 0.27
C LYS A 321 -22.98 11.62 0.47
N GLU A 322 -23.75 11.13 1.44
CA GLU A 322 -25.06 11.71 1.77
C GLU A 322 -24.93 13.16 2.25
N VAL A 323 -23.98 13.42 3.17
CA VAL A 323 -23.70 14.75 3.70
C VAL A 323 -23.18 15.70 2.61
N GLN A 324 -22.32 15.21 1.72
CA GLN A 324 -21.91 15.95 0.52
C GLN A 324 -23.11 16.28 -0.38
N GLY A 325 -24.10 15.37 -0.46
CA GLY A 325 -25.39 15.61 -1.11
C GLY A 325 -26.13 16.81 -0.51
N TRP A 326 -26.23 16.89 0.82
CA TRP A 326 -26.87 18.04 1.50
C TRP A 326 -26.20 19.36 1.15
N PHE A 327 -24.87 19.35 0.98
CA PHE A 327 -24.11 20.53 0.60
C PHE A 327 -24.25 20.89 -0.88
N THR A 328 -24.24 19.90 -1.77
CA THR A 328 -24.23 20.10 -3.23
C THR A 328 -25.61 20.41 -3.82
N ASN A 329 -26.70 20.07 -3.12
CA ASN A 329 -28.08 20.39 -3.50
C ASN A 329 -28.43 21.90 -3.49
N ARG A 330 -27.46 22.76 -3.24
CA ARG A 330 -27.61 24.21 -3.07
C ARG A 330 -26.68 24.96 -4.02
N PRO A 331 -26.94 26.25 -4.32
CA PRO A 331 -26.15 27.01 -5.29
C PRO A 331 -24.65 27.06 -4.97
N LYS A 332 -23.81 26.92 -6.01
CA LYS A 332 -22.34 26.99 -5.89
C LYS A 332 -21.83 28.37 -5.45
N ALA A 333 -22.55 29.44 -5.77
CA ALA A 333 -22.18 30.81 -5.39
C ALA A 333 -22.12 31.02 -3.86
N GLU A 334 -22.86 30.20 -3.11
CA GLU A 334 -22.93 30.26 -1.64
C GLU A 334 -22.09 29.19 -0.97
N ALA A 335 -21.37 28.35 -1.75
CA ALA A 335 -20.64 27.20 -1.21
C ALA A 335 -19.60 27.63 -0.16
N SER A 336 -18.81 28.67 -0.42
CA SER A 336 -17.78 29.13 0.52
C SER A 336 -18.36 29.67 1.83
N ARG A 337 -19.48 30.42 1.77
CA ARG A 337 -20.19 30.92 2.97
C ARG A 337 -20.77 29.76 3.80
N ARG A 338 -21.33 28.75 3.14
CA ARG A 338 -21.86 27.55 3.81
C ARG A 338 -20.77 26.68 4.42
N ALA A 339 -19.66 26.47 3.72
CA ALA A 339 -18.51 25.71 4.25
C ALA A 339 -17.90 26.41 5.47
N SER A 340 -17.79 27.74 5.44
CA SER A 340 -17.42 28.57 6.60
C SER A 340 -18.38 28.38 7.77
N ALA A 341 -19.70 28.38 7.53
CA ALA A 341 -20.69 28.15 8.58
C ALA A 341 -20.57 26.74 9.20
N TRP A 342 -20.34 25.70 8.38
CA TRP A 342 -20.10 24.33 8.86
C TRP A 342 -18.84 24.23 9.73
N TYR A 343 -17.77 24.92 9.34
CA TYR A 343 -16.54 25.01 10.12
C TYR A 343 -16.77 25.70 11.47
N ARG A 344 -17.46 26.85 11.47
CA ARG A 344 -17.80 27.61 12.67
C ARG A 344 -18.59 26.78 13.68
N VAL A 345 -19.68 26.14 13.24
CA VAL A 345 -20.54 25.32 14.11
C VAL A 345 -19.76 24.17 14.76
N THR A 346 -18.76 23.64 14.06
CA THR A 346 -17.97 22.50 14.56
C THR A 346 -16.85 22.91 15.51
N TYR A 347 -16.12 23.98 15.19
CA TYR A 347 -14.87 24.35 15.87
C TYR A 347 -14.99 25.54 16.82
N HIS A 348 -16.01 26.39 16.68
CA HIS A 348 -16.11 27.58 17.52
C HIS A 348 -16.61 27.26 18.93
N PRO A 349 -16.01 27.81 20.01
CA PRO A 349 -16.41 27.56 21.38
C PRO A 349 -17.88 27.87 21.71
N GLU A 350 -18.51 28.85 21.05
CA GLU A 350 -19.91 29.23 21.29
C GLU A 350 -20.91 28.13 20.94
N HIS A 351 -20.60 27.31 19.92
CA HIS A 351 -21.48 26.23 19.48
C HIS A 351 -21.16 24.90 20.17
N ARG A 352 -20.22 24.89 21.12
CA ARG A 352 -19.86 23.69 21.87
C ARG A 352 -20.95 23.34 22.87
N ARG A 353 -21.64 22.23 22.63
CA ARG A 353 -22.73 21.75 23.50
C ARG A 353 -22.17 20.96 24.69
N PRO A 354 -22.30 21.44 25.94
CA PRO A 354 -21.83 20.70 27.11
C PRO A 354 -22.60 19.38 27.27
N GLY A 355 -21.89 18.26 27.45
CA GLY A 355 -22.47 16.94 27.73
C GLY A 355 -22.81 16.07 26.51
N LYS A 356 -22.69 16.57 25.27
CA LYS A 356 -22.81 15.76 24.04
C LYS A 356 -21.43 15.40 23.48
N LYS A 357 -21.32 14.24 22.81
CA LYS A 357 -20.12 13.90 22.02
C LYS A 357 -20.02 14.89 20.85
N GLN A 358 -18.86 15.52 20.71
CA GLN A 358 -18.55 16.42 19.59
C GLN A 358 -17.82 15.63 18.52
N PHE A 359 -18.23 15.81 17.27
CA PHE A 359 -17.58 15.21 16.11
C PHE A 359 -16.87 16.28 15.28
N TRP A 360 -15.58 16.07 15.03
CA TRP A 360 -14.71 17.06 14.41
C TRP A 360 -14.59 16.88 12.90
N SER A 361 -14.99 15.73 12.36
CA SER A 361 -14.83 15.39 10.94
C SER A 361 -15.84 16.06 10.01
N PHE A 362 -16.99 16.51 10.53
CA PHE A 362 -18.09 17.09 9.75
C PHE A 362 -17.68 18.12 8.68
N PRO A 363 -16.94 19.21 8.99
CA PRO A 363 -16.60 20.24 8.01
C PRO A 363 -15.55 19.75 6.99
N TRP A 364 -14.77 18.72 7.32
CA TRP A 364 -13.76 18.15 6.41
C TRP A 364 -14.37 17.30 5.31
N ILE A 365 -15.66 16.98 5.39
CA ILE A 365 -16.42 16.34 4.30
C ILE A 365 -16.45 17.26 3.06
N VAL A 366 -16.35 18.58 3.26
CA VAL A 366 -16.27 19.61 2.20
C VAL A 366 -14.88 20.26 2.14
N CYS A 367 -13.83 19.46 2.36
CA CYS A 367 -12.44 19.91 2.39
C CYS A 367 -12.06 20.80 1.19
N ASP A 368 -12.54 20.47 -0.02
CA ASP A 368 -12.25 21.23 -1.24
C ASP A 368 -12.68 22.70 -1.15
N GLU A 369 -13.83 22.99 -0.52
CA GLU A 369 -14.31 24.36 -0.35
C GLU A 369 -13.54 25.10 0.75
N LEU A 370 -13.23 24.42 1.86
CA LEU A 370 -12.40 25.00 2.93
C LEU A 370 -10.99 25.35 2.43
N LEU A 371 -10.41 24.52 1.56
CA LEU A 371 -9.11 24.79 0.94
C LEU A 371 -9.16 26.01 0.03
N LYS A 372 -10.23 26.21 -0.75
CA LYS A 372 -10.42 27.40 -1.59
C LYS A 372 -10.52 28.68 -0.75
N ILE A 373 -11.22 28.61 0.39
CA ILE A 373 -11.31 29.73 1.33
C ILE A 373 -9.91 30.07 1.83
N LYS A 374 -9.17 29.07 2.32
CA LYS A 374 -7.81 29.27 2.85
C LYS A 374 -6.84 29.82 1.82
N GLU A 375 -6.92 29.38 0.57
CA GLU A 375 -6.12 29.91 -0.53
C GLU A 375 -6.45 31.37 -0.81
N SER A 376 -7.73 31.73 -0.80
CA SER A 376 -8.21 33.11 -1.00
C SER A 376 -7.76 34.04 0.14
N SER A 377 -7.88 33.60 1.39
CA SER A 377 -7.42 34.35 2.58
C SER A 377 -5.90 34.58 2.57
N LYS A 378 -5.11 33.62 2.06
CA LYS A 378 -3.66 33.78 1.87
C LYS A 378 -3.33 34.81 0.79
N ARG A 379 -4.02 34.76 -0.36
CA ARG A 379 -3.81 35.74 -1.46
C ARG A 379 -4.16 37.15 -1.01
N CYS A 380 -5.23 37.32 -0.25
CA CYS A 380 -5.66 38.61 0.28
C CYS A 380 -4.60 39.21 1.23
N ARG A 381 -4.07 38.41 2.18
CA ARG A 381 -2.96 38.86 3.05
C ARG A 381 -1.70 39.25 2.28
N GLN A 382 -1.30 38.46 1.27
CA GLN A 382 -0.13 38.78 0.45
C GLN A 382 -0.30 40.09 -0.36
N GLN A 383 -1.52 40.43 -0.77
CA GLN A 383 -1.79 41.71 -1.44
C GLN A 383 -1.77 42.89 -0.47
N VAL A 384 -2.25 42.71 0.76
CA VAL A 384 -2.20 43.75 1.80
C VAL A 384 -0.76 44.00 2.26
N ASP A 385 0.01 42.94 2.49
CA ASP A 385 1.43 43.04 2.90
C ASP A 385 2.31 43.62 1.78
N GLY A 386 1.99 43.33 0.51
CA GLY A 386 2.69 43.89 -0.65
C GLY A 386 2.28 45.32 -1.03
N ALA A 387 1.17 45.83 -0.49
CA ALA A 387 0.74 47.23 -0.63
C ALA A 387 1.20 48.13 0.53
N ALA A 388 1.65 47.52 1.63
CA ALA A 388 2.20 48.20 2.81
C ALA A 388 3.75 48.29 2.81
N ALA A 389 4.41 47.66 1.84
CA ALA A 389 5.85 47.75 1.54
C ALA A 389 6.07 48.61 0.30
#